data_AF-A0A7K4DLK9-F1
#
_entry.id   AF-A0A7K4DLK9-F1
#
_cell.length_a   1.000
_cell.length_b   1.000
_cell.length_c   1.000
_cell.angle_alpha   90.00
_cell.angle_beta   90.00
_cell.angle_gamma   90.00
#
_symmetry.space_group_name_H-M   'P 1'
#
loop_
_entity.id
_entity.type
_entity.pdbx_description
1 polymer ?
#
loop_
_entity_poly.entity_id
_entity_poly.type
_entity_poly.pdbx_seq_one_letter_code
_entity_poly.pdbx_strand_id
1 'polypeptide(L)' 'MSDSHLSEEKKKATENQDNEKIETCYTCGKKFDMNKEEGARYRYQKYPLCAYCAEFYGFYFDDPEQKRREK' A
#
# COMPACT_ATOMS: atom_id res chain seq x y z
N MET A 1 -30.13 -11.15 15.20
CA MET A 1 -29.83 -10.10 14.21
C MET A 1 -28.67 -10.61 13.39
N SER A 2 -28.94 -10.96 12.14
CA SER A 2 -28.01 -11.41 11.12
C SER A 2 -27.36 -10.20 10.45
N ASP A 3 -26.04 -10.20 10.30
CA ASP A 3 -25.34 -9.83 9.07
C ASP A 3 -23.86 -10.26 9.20
N SER A 4 -23.39 -11.25 8.42
CA SER A 4 -22.86 -11.08 7.05
C SER A 4 -21.48 -10.40 7.09
N HIS A 5 -20.37 -11.14 6.88
CA HIS A 5 -19.58 -11.13 5.62
C HIS A 5 -18.94 -9.74 5.35
N LEU A 6 -17.68 -9.54 4.98
CA LEU A 6 -16.60 -10.33 4.41
C LEU A 6 -15.55 -9.27 4.01
N SER A 7 -14.25 -9.52 4.19
CA SER A 7 -13.20 -9.07 3.25
C SER A 7 -11.88 -9.62 3.79
N GLU A 8 -11.69 -10.92 3.73
CA GLU A 8 -10.97 -11.55 2.61
C GLU A 8 -9.71 -10.78 2.24
N GLU A 9 -8.65 -11.21 2.91
CA GLU A 9 -7.27 -11.09 2.50
C GLU A 9 -7.16 -11.40 1.00
N LYS A 10 -7.12 -10.36 0.17
CA LYS A 10 -6.79 -10.52 -1.26
C LYS A 10 -5.28 -10.71 -1.39
N LYS A 11 -4.87 -11.95 -1.08
CA LYS A 11 -3.67 -12.58 -1.64
C LYS A 11 -3.81 -12.53 -3.15
N LYS A 12 -2.95 -11.76 -3.81
CA LYS A 12 -2.78 -11.82 -5.25
C LYS A 12 -1.31 -12.06 -5.57
N ALA A 13 -0.87 -13.27 -5.25
CA ALA A 13 0.31 -13.86 -5.85
C ALA A 13 -0.07 -14.34 -7.26
N THR A 14 0.58 -13.76 -8.29
CA THR A 14 0.72 -14.37 -9.61
C THR A 14 2.07 -13.94 -10.18
N GLU A 15 2.99 -14.90 -10.21
CA GLU A 15 4.12 -15.12 -11.13
C GLU A 15 4.64 -13.92 -11.94
N ASN A 16 5.88 -13.50 -11.65
CA ASN A 16 6.94 -13.43 -12.67
C ASN A 16 8.31 -13.26 -11.98
N GLN A 17 9.29 -14.02 -12.49
CA GLN A 17 10.70 -14.01 -12.10
C GLN A 17 11.30 -12.60 -12.11
N ASP A 18 12.07 -12.28 -11.07
CA ASP A 18 13.09 -11.23 -10.99
C ASP A 18 12.72 -9.79 -11.38
N ASN A 19 11.49 -9.34 -11.11
CA ASN A 19 11.16 -7.91 -11.12
C ASN A 19 11.30 -7.31 -9.72
N GLU A 20 12.53 -7.28 -9.20
CA GLU A 20 12.83 -6.51 -8.00
C GLU A 20 12.63 -5.02 -8.31
N LYS A 21 11.66 -4.38 -7.66
CA LYS A 21 11.42 -2.95 -7.84
C LYS A 21 11.89 -2.22 -6.59
N ILE A 22 13.19 -2.00 -6.54
CA ILE A 22 13.83 -1.33 -5.40
C ILE A 22 13.56 0.17 -5.44
N GLU A 23 12.81 0.65 -4.46
CA GLU A 23 12.44 2.05 -4.27
C GLU A 23 12.93 2.54 -2.90
N THR A 24 12.99 3.86 -2.70
CA THR A 24 13.41 4.45 -1.41
C THR A 24 12.21 5.05 -0.70
N CYS A 25 11.92 4.60 0.52
CA CYS A 25 10.76 5.07 1.27
C CYS A 25 10.88 6.57 1.54
N TYR A 26 9.86 7.32 1.12
CA TYR A 26 9.79 8.76 1.31
C TYR A 26 9.81 9.17 2.80
N THR A 27 9.31 8.31 3.69
CA THR A 27 9.19 8.63 5.11
C THR A 27 10.42 8.22 5.93
N CYS A 28 10.94 7.00 5.73
CA CYS A 28 12.05 6.49 6.54
C CYS A 28 13.39 6.42 5.80
N GLY A 29 13.43 6.70 4.49
CA GLY A 29 14.65 6.69 3.67
C GLY A 29 15.24 5.29 3.42
N LYS A 30 14.58 4.22 3.86
CA LYS A 30 15.05 2.85 3.63
C LYS A 30 14.74 2.40 2.20
N LYS A 31 15.66 1.65 1.61
CA LYS A 31 15.40 0.94 0.35
C LYS A 31 14.54 -0.28 0.62
N PHE A 32 13.53 -0.50 -0.19
CA PHE A 32 12.63 -1.63 -0.08
C PHE A 32 12.21 -2.10 -1.48
N ASP A 33 11.78 -3.34 -1.58
CA ASP A 33 11.25 -3.89 -2.83
C ASP A 33 9.73 -3.74 -2.86
N MET A 34 9.26 -2.88 -3.76
CA MET A 34 7.84 -2.58 -3.95
C MET A 34 7.02 -3.81 -4.36
N ASN A 35 7.64 -4.78 -5.04
CA ASN A 35 6.94 -5.96 -5.54
C ASN A 35 6.99 -7.13 -4.54
N LYS A 36 7.93 -7.14 -3.58
CA LYS A 36 8.02 -8.19 -2.55
C LYS A 36 7.31 -7.80 -1.24
N GLU A 37 7.25 -6.51 -0.90
CA GLU A 37 6.58 -6.07 0.31
C GLU A 37 5.07 -5.91 0.07
N GLU A 38 4.28 -6.92 0.46
CA GLU A 38 2.81 -6.86 0.48
C GLU A 38 2.34 -5.75 1.45
N GLY A 39 2.15 -4.54 0.93
CA GLY A 39 1.79 -3.35 1.72
C GLY A 39 2.54 -2.08 1.28
N ALA A 40 3.65 -2.26 0.56
CA ALA A 40 4.33 -1.15 -0.09
C ALA A 40 3.44 -0.53 -1.19
N ARG A 41 3.37 0.80 -1.22
CA ARG A 41 2.53 1.53 -2.16
C ARG A 41 3.04 2.94 -2.42
N TYR A 42 2.64 3.50 -3.56
CA TYR A 42 2.85 4.91 -3.85
C TYR A 42 1.72 5.76 -3.30
N ARG A 43 2.08 6.82 -2.57
CA ARG A 43 1.17 7.91 -2.23
C ARG A 43 1.13 8.94 -3.37
N TYR A 44 -0.07 9.39 -3.74
CA TYR A 44 -0.29 10.30 -4.88
C TYR A 44 0.38 9.81 -6.18
N GLN A 45 0.53 8.49 -6.33
CA GLN A 45 1.28 7.86 -7.43
C GLN A 45 2.73 8.37 -7.60
N LYS A 46 3.29 9.05 -6.58
CA LYS A 46 4.56 9.79 -6.67
C LYS A 46 5.53 9.47 -5.53
N TYR A 47 5.03 9.18 -4.33
CA TYR A 47 5.86 9.00 -3.15
C TYR A 47 5.84 7.54 -2.70
N PRO A 48 6.90 6.75 -2.96
CA PRO A 48 6.98 5.36 -2.54
C PRO A 48 7.06 5.24 -1.01
N LEU A 49 6.23 4.35 -0.44
CA LEU A 49 6.23 4.02 0.98
C LEU A 49 6.48 2.51 1.14
N CYS A 50 7.39 2.14 2.05
CA CYS A 50 7.57 0.74 2.45
C CYS A 50 6.33 0.26 3.23
N ALA A 51 6.16 -1.05 3.36
CA ALA A 51 4.98 -1.63 4.03
C ALA A 51 4.79 -1.05 5.44
N TYR A 52 5.85 -0.99 6.24
CA TYR A 52 5.79 -0.44 7.60
C TYR A 52 5.28 1.01 7.64
N CYS A 53 5.82 1.90 6.82
CA CYS A 53 5.39 3.30 6.81
C CYS A 53 4.00 3.46 6.19
N ALA A 54 3.67 2.64 5.19
CA ALA A 54 2.35 2.63 4.57
C ALA A 54 1.26 2.17 5.55
N GLU A 55 1.55 1.23 6.43
CA GLU A 55 0.63 0.78 7.49
C GLU A 55 0.57 1.79 8.63
N PHE A 56 1.73 2.19 9.18
CA PHE A 56 1.80 3.08 10.34
C PHE A 56 1.15 4.44 10.08
N TYR A 57 1.41 5.03 8.91
CA TYR A 57 0.80 6.29 8.51
C TYR A 57 -0.49 6.10 7.70
N GLY A 58 -0.93 4.86 7.46
CA GLY A 58 -2.14 4.56 6.68
C GLY A 58 -3.36 5.30 7.21
N PHE A 59 -3.51 5.32 8.54
CA PHE A 59 -4.59 6.04 9.23
C PHE A 59 -4.60 7.56 8.96
N TYR A 60 -3.44 8.20 8.81
CA TYR A 60 -3.35 9.64 8.49
C TYR A 60 -3.66 9.94 7.02
N PHE A 61 -3.64 8.91 6.17
CA PHE A 61 -3.75 9.06 4.73
C PHE A 61 -5.06 8.50 4.16
N ASP A 62 -5.83 7.73 4.94
CA ASP A 62 -7.19 7.27 4.64
C ASP A 62 -8.24 8.35 4.95
N ASP A 63 -7.89 9.63 4.79
CA ASP A 63 -8.80 10.74 5.02
C ASP A 63 -9.97 10.69 4.01
N PRO A 64 -11.22 10.48 4.46
CA PRO A 64 -12.38 10.38 3.60
C PRO A 64 -12.69 11.66 2.81
N GLU A 65 -12.08 12.81 3.13
CA GLU A 65 -12.26 14.03 2.35
C GLU A 65 -11.58 13.99 0.98
N GLN A 66 -10.49 13.23 0.80
CA GLN A 66 -9.82 13.16 -0.52
C GLN A 66 -10.64 12.39 -1.55
N LYS A 67 -11.39 11.36 -1.14
CA LYS A 67 -12.26 10.56 -2.03
C LYS A 67 -13.46 11.34 -2.59
N ARG A 68 -13.86 12.46 -1.96
CA ARG A 68 -15.01 13.27 -2.43
C ARG A 68 -14.67 14.25 -3.55
N ARG A 69 -13.38 14.58 -3.75
CA ARG A 69 -12.96 15.53 -4.80
C ARG A 69 -12.75 14.89 -6.17
N GLU A 70 -12.75 13.55 -6.25
CA GLU A 70 -12.63 12.80 -7.51
C GLU A 70 -13.99 12.35 -8.08
N LYS A 71 -15.12 12.83 -7.52
CA LYS A 71 -16.47 12.50 -8.00
C LYS A 71 -17.16 13.67 -8.69
#